data_AF-A0A7C8FSU0-F1
#
_entry.id   AF-A0A7C8FSU0-F1
#
_cell.length_a   1.000
_cell.length_b   1.000
_cell.length_c   1.000
_cell.angle_alpha   90.00
_cell.angle_beta   90.00
_cell.angle_gamma   90.00
#
_symmetry.space_group_name_H-M   'P 1'
#
loop_
_entity.id
_entity.type
_entity.pdbx_description
1 polymer ?
#
loop_
_entity_poly.entity_id
_entity_poly.type
_entity_poly.pdbx_seq_one_letter_code
_entity_poly.pdbx_strand_id
1 'polypeptide(L)'
;MEQKDPKDMTASELLRWAAENDKLRMRCDMCMKLYMMDSCGGHDCNDWLNDLADKIEADLAKARRGGLERCAKSWAEANGCPGFREGEGFGEWVNRCWLPIPRYKDGEPVDESDFGEDACLTVYGDGDWLINCSDGDQIEGSRSQRVERPAPEVLGADGLPIVEGDVVYELGRDDALTVYEVNAQYIHAKKESGAAWNNLTAEYLTHTPPVLAADGLPLREGETVWLTDEGARHAGDSDTMAEAGPYALCGIGANDRLTVKALPSRFHPNRVDLVEEGAWCPASWLTHTPPDSQERINTDVVKTVADYWGCYGVCCEDCPAKIDGEKPYVRYSVNNCDCAKAIDLLRRQRELDKRMGGE
;
A
#
# COMPACT_ATOMS: atom_id res chain seq x y z
N MET A 1 -52.36 -3.56 -2.43
CA MET A 1 -51.90 -3.58 -3.83
C MET A 1 -53.13 -3.43 -4.69
N GLU A 2 -53.19 -2.41 -5.55
CA GLU A 2 -54.24 -2.33 -6.57
C GLU A 2 -54.15 -3.59 -7.45
N GLN A 3 -55.28 -4.29 -7.64
CA GLN A 3 -55.33 -5.44 -8.55
C GLN A 3 -55.11 -4.92 -9.97
N LYS A 4 -54.14 -5.50 -10.70
CA LYS A 4 -53.93 -5.23 -12.13
C LYS A 4 -55.23 -5.49 -12.89
N ASP A 5 -55.51 -4.68 -13.91
CA ASP A 5 -56.61 -4.96 -14.85
C ASP A 5 -56.32 -6.33 -15.53
N PRO A 6 -57.31 -7.24 -15.63
CA PRO A 6 -57.13 -8.54 -16.28
C PRO A 6 -56.56 -8.48 -17.71
N LYS A 7 -56.72 -7.35 -18.41
CA LYS A 7 -56.16 -7.14 -19.75
C LYS A 7 -54.64 -6.95 -19.76
N ASP A 8 -54.07 -6.52 -18.64
CA ASP A 8 -52.64 -6.24 -18.47
C ASP A 8 -51.91 -7.39 -17.75
N MET A 9 -52.64 -8.47 -17.43
CA MET A 9 -52.08 -9.67 -16.82
C MET A 9 -51.58 -10.64 -17.90
N THR A 10 -50.44 -11.26 -17.64
CA THR A 10 -49.93 -12.38 -18.43
C THR A 10 -50.81 -13.62 -18.25
N ALA A 11 -50.69 -14.58 -19.17
CA ALA A 11 -51.40 -15.86 -19.06
C ALA A 11 -51.11 -16.57 -17.72
N SER A 12 -49.86 -16.55 -17.26
CA SER A 12 -49.46 -17.12 -15.97
C SER A 12 -50.06 -16.36 -14.78
N GLU A 13 -50.07 -15.02 -14.82
CA GLU A 13 -50.73 -14.21 -13.78
C GLU A 13 -52.25 -14.46 -13.70
N LEU A 14 -52.92 -14.64 -14.85
CA LEU A 14 -54.35 -14.97 -14.90
C LEU A 14 -54.65 -16.36 -14.30
N LEU A 15 -53.77 -17.34 -14.54
CA LEU A 15 -53.90 -18.69 -13.98
C LEU A 15 -53.74 -18.69 -12.45
N ARG A 16 -52.75 -17.97 -11.93
CA ARG A 16 -52.54 -17.83 -10.47
C ARG A 16 -53.71 -17.11 -9.79
N TRP A 17 -54.19 -16.02 -10.40
CA TRP A 17 -55.37 -15.31 -9.91
C TRP A 17 -56.62 -16.20 -9.88
N ALA A 18 -56.81 -17.05 -10.89
CA ALA A 18 -57.94 -17.98 -10.93
C ALA A 18 -57.85 -19.07 -9.85
N ALA A 19 -56.64 -19.52 -9.52
CA ALA A 19 -56.38 -20.48 -8.44
C ALA A 19 -56.72 -19.89 -7.06
N GLU A 20 -56.33 -18.63 -6.81
CA GLU A 20 -56.56 -17.94 -5.53
C GLU A 20 -58.02 -17.59 -5.25
N ASN A 21 -58.83 -17.40 -6.30
CA ASN A 21 -60.21 -16.92 -6.16
C ASN A 21 -61.28 -18.03 -6.26
N ASP A 22 -60.85 -19.29 -6.40
CA ASP A 22 -61.70 -20.50 -6.49
C ASP A 22 -62.86 -20.36 -7.52
N LYS A 23 -62.63 -19.58 -8.59
CA LYS A 23 -63.67 -19.16 -9.56
C LYS A 23 -63.97 -20.22 -10.61
N LEU A 24 -63.13 -21.23 -10.74
CA LEU A 24 -63.22 -22.25 -11.78
C LEU A 24 -63.72 -23.56 -11.17
N ARG A 25 -64.90 -24.03 -11.59
CA ARG A 25 -65.36 -25.39 -11.25
C ARG A 25 -64.42 -26.40 -11.90
N MET A 26 -63.57 -27.01 -11.08
CA MET A 26 -62.45 -27.84 -11.51
C MET A 26 -62.89 -29.18 -12.10
N ARG A 27 -62.29 -29.56 -13.23
CA ARG A 27 -62.34 -30.94 -13.75
C ARG A 27 -61.04 -31.65 -13.40
N CYS A 28 -61.13 -32.77 -12.69
CA CYS A 28 -59.97 -33.60 -12.32
C CYS A 28 -59.12 -34.01 -13.53
N ASP A 29 -59.70 -34.06 -14.73
CA ASP A 29 -59.05 -34.45 -15.97
C ASP A 29 -57.77 -33.64 -16.27
N MET A 30 -57.75 -32.34 -15.97
CA MET A 30 -56.59 -31.49 -16.25
C MET A 30 -55.46 -31.70 -15.24
N CYS A 31 -55.80 -31.81 -13.95
CA CYS A 31 -54.86 -32.15 -12.89
C CYS A 31 -54.22 -33.53 -13.16
N MET A 32 -55.05 -34.54 -13.48
CA MET A 32 -54.58 -35.87 -13.86
C MET A 32 -53.67 -35.85 -15.09
N LYS A 33 -53.97 -35.01 -16.08
CA LYS A 33 -53.17 -34.89 -17.31
C LYS A 33 -51.83 -34.20 -17.08
N LEU A 34 -51.78 -33.14 -16.27
CA LEU A 34 -50.56 -32.38 -16.01
C LEU A 34 -49.53 -33.20 -15.21
N TYR A 35 -50.00 -33.91 -14.17
CA TYR A 35 -49.16 -34.72 -13.30
C TYR A 35 -49.00 -36.17 -13.73
N MET A 36 -49.70 -36.59 -14.79
CA MET A 36 -49.72 -37.98 -15.30
C MET A 36 -50.12 -38.99 -14.22
N MET A 37 -51.25 -38.72 -13.54
CA MET A 37 -51.76 -39.52 -12.42
C MET A 37 -53.20 -40.01 -12.67
N ASP A 38 -53.53 -41.19 -12.13
CA ASP A 38 -54.83 -41.87 -12.38
C ASP A 38 -55.87 -41.63 -11.27
N SER A 39 -55.54 -40.85 -10.24
CA SER A 39 -56.47 -40.47 -9.16
C SER A 39 -56.04 -39.14 -8.53
N CYS A 40 -56.87 -38.51 -7.71
CA CYS A 40 -56.62 -37.16 -7.16
C CYS A 40 -55.47 -37.08 -6.14
N GLY A 41 -54.93 -38.19 -5.64
CA GLY A 41 -53.65 -38.26 -4.90
C GLY A 41 -53.51 -37.39 -3.64
N GLY A 42 -54.55 -36.64 -3.23
CA GLY A 42 -54.48 -35.66 -2.14
C GLY A 42 -54.00 -34.25 -2.54
N HIS A 43 -53.88 -33.95 -3.85
CA HIS A 43 -53.52 -32.60 -4.31
C HIS A 43 -54.70 -31.63 -4.19
N ASP A 44 -54.43 -30.35 -3.93
CA ASP A 44 -55.45 -29.33 -4.06
C ASP A 44 -55.83 -29.21 -5.54
N CYS A 45 -57.13 -29.25 -5.84
CA CYS A 45 -57.65 -29.16 -7.18
C CYS A 45 -57.28 -27.84 -7.88
N ASN A 46 -56.79 -26.83 -7.16
CA ASN A 46 -56.32 -25.56 -7.72
C ASN A 46 -54.79 -25.51 -7.96
N ASP A 47 -54.00 -26.46 -7.43
CA ASP A 47 -52.53 -26.44 -7.55
C ASP A 47 -52.04 -26.55 -9.01
N TRP A 48 -52.75 -27.31 -9.85
CA TRP A 48 -52.36 -27.48 -11.25
C TRP A 48 -52.37 -26.17 -12.06
N LEU A 49 -53.15 -25.16 -11.65
CA LEU A 49 -53.15 -23.85 -12.31
C LEU A 49 -51.85 -23.10 -12.04
N ASN A 50 -51.34 -23.16 -10.80
CA ASN A 50 -50.05 -22.58 -10.42
C ASN A 50 -48.92 -23.31 -11.13
N ASP A 51 -48.95 -24.64 -11.15
CA ASP A 51 -47.91 -25.44 -11.81
C ASP A 51 -47.95 -25.30 -13.34
N LEU A 52 -49.13 -25.10 -13.93
CA LEU A 52 -49.25 -24.75 -15.34
C LEU A 52 -48.70 -23.35 -15.63
N ALA A 53 -48.91 -22.39 -14.73
CA ALA A 53 -48.32 -21.05 -14.84
C ALA A 53 -46.79 -21.11 -14.80
N ASP A 54 -46.22 -21.89 -13.88
CA ASP A 54 -44.78 -22.15 -13.78
C ASP A 54 -44.23 -22.83 -15.05
N LYS A 55 -44.97 -23.82 -15.58
CA LYS A 55 -44.61 -24.51 -16.82
C LYS A 55 -44.60 -23.55 -18.02
N ILE A 56 -45.60 -22.67 -18.14
CA ILE A 56 -45.66 -21.65 -19.20
C ILE A 56 -44.48 -20.69 -19.10
N GLU A 57 -44.14 -20.21 -17.90
CA GLU A 57 -43.00 -19.32 -17.69
C GLU A 57 -41.67 -20.01 -18.03
N ALA A 58 -41.50 -21.26 -17.61
CA ALA A 58 -40.33 -22.06 -17.95
C ALA A 58 -40.19 -22.29 -19.46
N ASP A 59 -41.30 -22.61 -20.15
CA ASP A 59 -41.35 -22.80 -21.60
C ASP A 59 -41.06 -21.47 -22.34
N LEU A 60 -41.60 -20.34 -21.86
CA LEU A 60 -41.31 -19.01 -22.41
C LEU A 60 -39.84 -18.61 -22.23
N ALA A 61 -39.27 -18.84 -21.05
CA ALA A 61 -37.86 -18.57 -20.78
C ALA A 61 -36.95 -19.44 -21.67
N LYS A 62 -37.31 -20.71 -21.87
CA LYS A 62 -36.63 -21.61 -22.81
C LYS A 62 -36.77 -21.14 -24.26
N ALA A 63 -37.97 -20.72 -24.67
CA ALA A 63 -38.24 -20.22 -26.01
C ALA A 63 -37.49 -18.91 -26.32
N ARG A 64 -37.38 -17.99 -25.35
CA ARG A 64 -36.62 -16.74 -25.46
C ARG A 64 -35.12 -17.00 -25.62
N ARG A 65 -34.54 -17.88 -24.80
CA ARG A 65 -33.13 -18.29 -24.92
C ARG A 65 -32.85 -18.94 -26.29
N GLY A 66 -33.69 -19.89 -26.70
CA GLY A 66 -33.55 -20.51 -28.02
C GLY A 66 -33.83 -19.55 -29.19
N GLY A 67 -34.64 -18.52 -28.99
CA GLY A 67 -34.95 -17.49 -29.99
C GLY A 67 -33.76 -16.58 -30.27
N LEU A 68 -33.13 -16.06 -29.22
CA LEU A 68 -31.91 -15.25 -29.33
C LEU A 68 -30.78 -16.02 -30.01
N GLU A 69 -30.57 -17.29 -29.63
CA GLU A 69 -29.57 -18.15 -30.24
C GLU A 69 -29.84 -18.39 -31.73
N ARG A 70 -31.10 -18.63 -32.12
CA ARG A 70 -31.47 -18.77 -33.54
C ARG A 70 -31.26 -17.48 -34.32
N CYS A 71 -31.66 -16.32 -33.77
CA CYS A 71 -31.43 -15.03 -34.42
C CYS A 71 -29.94 -14.75 -34.62
N ALA A 72 -29.11 -15.03 -33.60
CA ALA A 72 -27.67 -14.89 -33.69
C ALA A 72 -27.06 -15.82 -34.74
N LYS A 73 -27.49 -17.08 -34.80
CA LYS A 73 -27.07 -18.05 -35.82
C LYS A 73 -27.42 -17.59 -37.24
N SER A 74 -28.67 -17.21 -37.48
CA SER A 74 -29.11 -16.74 -38.80
C SER A 74 -28.42 -15.45 -39.24
N TRP A 75 -28.18 -14.53 -38.31
CA TRP A 75 -27.42 -13.31 -38.62
C TRP A 75 -25.94 -13.61 -38.88
N ALA A 76 -25.32 -14.50 -38.11
CA ALA A 76 -23.93 -14.92 -38.32
C ALA A 76 -23.73 -15.57 -39.69
N GLU A 77 -24.62 -16.48 -40.10
CA GLU A 77 -24.61 -17.09 -41.43
C GLU A 77 -24.74 -16.04 -42.55
N ALA A 78 -25.66 -15.09 -42.38
CA ALA A 78 -25.86 -14.00 -43.34
C ALA A 78 -24.65 -13.06 -43.48
N ASN A 79 -23.79 -12.99 -42.46
CA ASN A 79 -22.61 -12.12 -42.43
C ASN A 79 -21.28 -12.89 -42.53
N GLY A 80 -21.30 -14.18 -42.86
CA GLY A 80 -20.09 -14.98 -43.09
C GLY A 80 -19.31 -15.36 -41.83
N CYS A 81 -19.93 -15.29 -40.65
CA CYS A 81 -19.27 -15.60 -39.39
C CYS A 81 -19.30 -17.10 -39.07
N PRO A 82 -18.27 -17.62 -38.37
CA PRO A 82 -18.25 -19.03 -37.98
C PRO A 82 -19.42 -19.39 -37.07
N GLY A 83 -20.06 -20.53 -37.32
CA GLY A 83 -21.13 -21.06 -36.45
C GLY A 83 -20.65 -21.43 -35.04
N PHE A 84 -21.61 -21.85 -34.22
CA PHE A 84 -21.37 -22.37 -32.87
C PHE A 84 -20.70 -23.74 -32.94
N ARG A 85 -19.77 -24.00 -32.02
CA ARG A 85 -19.19 -25.32 -31.79
C ARG A 85 -20.06 -26.15 -30.85
N GLU A 86 -19.86 -27.47 -30.87
CA GLU A 86 -20.54 -28.37 -29.94
C GLU A 86 -20.15 -28.03 -28.49
N GLY A 87 -21.14 -27.74 -27.65
CA GLY A 87 -20.96 -27.34 -26.25
C GLY A 87 -20.64 -25.86 -26.01
N GLU A 88 -20.48 -25.04 -27.06
CA GLU A 88 -20.12 -23.62 -26.94
C GLU A 88 -21.31 -22.74 -26.59
N GLY A 89 -21.18 -21.92 -25.54
CA GLY A 89 -22.19 -20.96 -25.11
C GLY A 89 -22.24 -19.68 -25.98
N PHE A 90 -23.36 -18.94 -25.91
CA PHE A 90 -23.53 -17.69 -26.66
C PHE A 90 -22.44 -16.64 -26.37
N GLY A 91 -22.07 -16.45 -25.11
CA GLY A 91 -21.01 -15.50 -24.75
C GLY A 91 -19.62 -15.92 -25.25
N GLU A 92 -19.31 -17.22 -25.23
CA GLU A 92 -18.06 -17.77 -25.74
C GLU A 92 -17.96 -17.59 -27.26
N TRP A 93 -19.06 -17.83 -27.97
CA TRP A 93 -19.16 -17.59 -29.41
C TRP A 93 -18.94 -16.12 -29.78
N VAL A 94 -19.54 -15.18 -29.04
CA VAL A 94 -19.33 -13.73 -29.25
C VAL A 94 -17.86 -13.36 -29.04
N ASN A 95 -17.24 -13.80 -27.95
CA ASN A 95 -15.83 -13.53 -27.66
C ASN A 95 -14.90 -14.09 -28.74
N ARG A 96 -15.19 -15.29 -29.25
CA ARG A 96 -14.37 -15.93 -30.29
C ARG A 96 -14.49 -15.24 -31.65
N CYS A 97 -15.68 -14.79 -32.00
CA CYS A 97 -15.99 -14.30 -33.34
C CYS A 97 -15.90 -12.77 -33.48
N TRP A 98 -15.96 -12.00 -32.39
CA TRP A 98 -16.21 -10.55 -32.49
C TRP A 98 -15.33 -9.63 -31.65
N LEU A 99 -14.56 -10.11 -30.67
CA LEU A 99 -13.66 -9.26 -29.87
C LEU A 99 -12.21 -9.75 -29.92
N PRO A 100 -11.38 -9.28 -30.87
CA PRO A 100 -9.97 -9.62 -30.97
C PRO A 100 -9.10 -8.75 -30.04
N ILE A 101 -9.56 -8.43 -28.83
CA ILE A 101 -8.73 -7.70 -27.86
C ILE A 101 -7.70 -8.69 -27.31
N PRO A 102 -6.38 -8.42 -27.42
CA PRO A 102 -5.37 -9.24 -26.78
C PRO A 102 -5.62 -9.32 -25.27
N ARG A 103 -5.14 -10.40 -24.66
CA ARG A 103 -5.34 -10.68 -23.23
C ARG A 103 -4.02 -10.81 -22.52
N TYR A 104 -4.00 -10.43 -21.26
CA TYR A 104 -2.90 -10.74 -20.36
C TYR A 104 -2.86 -12.25 -20.06
N LYS A 105 -1.78 -12.72 -19.44
CA LYS A 105 -1.61 -14.13 -19.04
C LYS A 105 -2.72 -14.66 -18.12
N ASP A 106 -3.29 -13.80 -17.28
CA ASP A 106 -4.41 -14.10 -16.38
C ASP A 106 -5.76 -14.26 -17.12
N GLY A 107 -5.81 -13.89 -18.41
CA GLY A 107 -7.00 -13.96 -19.25
C GLY A 107 -7.82 -12.68 -19.30
N GLU A 108 -7.45 -11.62 -18.57
CA GLU A 108 -8.12 -10.31 -18.67
C GLU A 108 -7.79 -9.61 -19.99
N PRO A 109 -8.72 -8.82 -20.56
CA PRO A 109 -8.43 -7.97 -21.71
C PRO A 109 -7.33 -6.95 -21.40
N VAL A 110 -6.52 -6.63 -22.40
CA VAL A 110 -5.49 -5.59 -22.31
C VAL A 110 -6.13 -4.21 -22.11
N ASP A 111 -5.56 -3.43 -21.20
CA ASP A 111 -5.88 -2.02 -20.99
C ASP A 111 -4.69 -1.18 -21.49
N GLU A 112 -4.94 -0.27 -22.43
CA GLU A 112 -3.91 0.58 -23.02
C GLU A 112 -3.24 1.48 -21.97
N SER A 113 -3.97 1.88 -20.93
CA SER A 113 -3.43 2.74 -19.87
C SER A 113 -2.31 2.08 -19.04
N ASP A 114 -2.22 0.74 -19.04
CA ASP A 114 -1.11 0.03 -18.40
C ASP A 114 0.24 0.30 -19.10
N PHE A 115 0.23 0.79 -20.35
CA PHE A 115 1.41 1.08 -21.19
C PHE A 115 1.70 2.59 -21.33
N GLY A 116 1.04 3.40 -20.50
CA GLY A 116 1.21 4.86 -20.39
C GLY A 116 0.07 5.67 -21.03
N GLU A 117 0.06 6.98 -20.77
CA GLU A 117 -1.05 7.89 -21.09
C GLU A 117 -1.34 8.01 -22.61
N ASP A 118 -0.31 7.90 -23.45
CA ASP A 118 -0.40 8.02 -24.92
C ASP A 118 -0.30 6.67 -25.64
N ALA A 119 -0.40 5.57 -24.91
CA ALA A 119 -0.32 4.25 -25.51
C ALA A 119 -1.53 3.96 -26.41
N CYS A 120 -1.31 3.16 -27.46
CA CYS A 120 -2.40 2.73 -28.34
C CYS A 120 -2.30 1.26 -28.75
N LEU A 121 -3.43 0.57 -28.67
CA LEU A 121 -3.58 -0.81 -29.15
C LEU A 121 -4.15 -0.83 -30.57
N THR A 122 -3.40 -1.44 -31.48
CA THR A 122 -3.85 -1.75 -32.84
C THR A 122 -4.10 -3.25 -32.96
N VAL A 123 -5.26 -3.62 -33.49
CA VAL A 123 -5.59 -5.02 -33.81
C VAL A 123 -5.89 -5.15 -35.29
N TYR A 124 -5.19 -6.07 -35.94
CA TYR A 124 -5.31 -6.34 -37.37
C TYR A 124 -6.44 -7.34 -37.66
N GLY A 125 -6.87 -7.42 -38.92
CA GLY A 125 -8.02 -8.24 -39.34
C GLY A 125 -7.82 -9.76 -39.18
N ASP A 126 -6.58 -10.22 -39.05
CA ASP A 126 -6.20 -11.60 -38.71
C ASP A 126 -6.19 -11.89 -37.20
N GLY A 127 -6.31 -10.84 -36.38
CA GLY A 127 -6.28 -10.87 -34.92
C GLY A 127 -4.89 -10.71 -34.32
N ASP A 128 -3.88 -10.43 -35.15
CA ASP A 128 -2.57 -10.00 -34.65
C ASP A 128 -2.70 -8.59 -34.06
N TRP A 129 -1.82 -8.27 -33.12
CA TRP A 129 -1.93 -7.06 -32.34
C TRP A 129 -0.57 -6.39 -32.15
N LEU A 130 -0.62 -5.08 -31.99
CA LEU A 130 0.51 -4.19 -31.75
C LEU A 130 0.09 -3.19 -30.68
N ILE A 131 0.91 -3.02 -29.65
CA ILE A 131 0.78 -1.99 -28.63
C ILE A 131 1.94 -1.02 -28.84
N ASN A 132 1.63 0.25 -29.13
CA ASN A 132 2.62 1.32 -29.08
C ASN A 132 2.57 1.89 -27.66
N CYS A 133 3.69 1.80 -26.94
CA CYS A 133 3.83 2.29 -25.58
C CYS A 133 4.20 3.78 -25.60
N SER A 134 3.94 4.48 -24.48
CA SER A 134 4.21 5.93 -24.39
C SER A 134 5.70 6.30 -24.48
N ASP A 135 6.58 5.37 -24.12
CA ASP A 135 8.04 5.51 -24.20
C ASP A 135 8.59 5.34 -25.64
N GLY A 136 7.73 5.00 -26.60
CA GLY A 136 8.09 4.74 -27.99
C GLY A 136 8.39 3.28 -28.29
N ASP A 137 8.31 2.38 -27.30
CA ASP A 137 8.47 0.94 -27.51
C ASP A 137 7.24 0.32 -28.18
N GLN A 138 7.46 -0.77 -28.91
CA GLN A 138 6.43 -1.51 -29.62
C GLN A 138 6.41 -2.96 -29.17
N ILE A 139 5.24 -3.42 -28.73
CA ILE A 139 5.00 -4.80 -28.33
C ILE A 139 4.02 -5.40 -29.33
N GLU A 140 4.45 -6.44 -30.05
CA GLU A 140 3.63 -7.11 -31.04
C GLU A 140 3.44 -8.59 -30.71
N GLY A 141 2.33 -9.15 -31.19
CA GLY A 141 2.10 -10.57 -31.08
C GLY A 141 0.95 -11.04 -31.94
N SER A 142 0.90 -12.35 -32.11
CA SER A 142 -0.18 -13.01 -32.84
C SER A 142 -1.44 -13.10 -32.01
N ARG A 143 -2.57 -13.37 -32.68
CA ARG A 143 -3.88 -13.68 -32.05
C ARG A 143 -3.81 -14.69 -30.88
N SER A 144 -2.84 -15.61 -30.92
CA SER A 144 -2.69 -16.68 -29.92
C SER A 144 -1.82 -16.29 -28.71
N GLN A 145 -0.97 -15.28 -28.85
CA GLN A 145 -0.05 -14.83 -27.80
C GLN A 145 -0.78 -13.99 -26.76
N ARG A 146 -0.26 -14.04 -25.53
CA ARG A 146 -0.73 -13.21 -24.41
C ARG A 146 0.26 -12.08 -24.18
N VAL A 147 -0.28 -10.95 -23.75
CA VAL A 147 0.49 -9.75 -23.40
C VAL A 147 1.05 -9.93 -21.99
N GLU A 148 2.31 -9.55 -21.78
CA GLU A 148 2.87 -9.38 -20.44
C GLU A 148 2.37 -8.05 -19.89
N ARG A 149 1.82 -8.06 -18.67
CA ARG A 149 1.41 -6.81 -18.02
C ARG A 149 2.68 -6.05 -17.60
N PRO A 150 2.83 -4.76 -17.93
CA PRO A 150 3.92 -3.94 -17.43
C PRO A 150 3.94 -3.98 -15.91
N ALA A 151 5.14 -4.08 -15.31
CA ALA A 151 5.27 -3.93 -13.87
C ALA A 151 4.84 -2.50 -13.51
N PRO A 152 4.03 -2.29 -12.45
CA PRO A 152 3.65 -0.95 -12.03
C PRO A 152 4.90 -0.11 -11.74
N GLU A 153 5.04 1.04 -12.38
CA GLU A 153 6.10 2.00 -12.04
C GLU A 153 5.69 2.75 -10.77
N VAL A 154 6.07 2.19 -9.62
CA VAL A 154 5.83 2.82 -8.32
C VAL A 154 7.10 3.52 -7.87
N LEU A 155 7.05 4.85 -7.78
CA LEU A 155 8.19 5.66 -7.37
C LEU A 155 8.30 5.74 -5.84
N GLY A 156 9.52 5.58 -5.33
CA GLY A 156 9.85 5.83 -3.94
C GLY A 156 9.90 7.32 -3.60
N ALA A 157 10.13 7.63 -2.32
CA ALA A 157 10.36 8.96 -1.78
C ALA A 157 11.57 9.67 -2.42
N ASP A 158 12.53 8.92 -2.95
CA ASP A 158 13.69 9.42 -3.68
C ASP A 158 13.41 9.67 -5.18
N GLY A 159 12.17 9.45 -5.63
CA GLY A 159 11.76 9.59 -7.03
C GLY A 159 12.30 8.50 -7.95
N LEU A 160 12.87 7.43 -7.40
CA LEU A 160 13.35 6.28 -8.17
C LEU A 160 12.29 5.17 -8.19
N PRO A 161 12.15 4.41 -9.29
CA PRO A 161 11.27 3.24 -9.32
C PRO A 161 11.67 2.22 -8.26
N ILE A 162 10.69 1.66 -7.57
CA ILE A 162 10.85 0.52 -6.67
C ILE A 162 10.50 -0.75 -7.45
N VAL A 163 11.45 -1.70 -7.52
CA VAL A 163 11.25 -3.00 -8.16
C VAL A 163 11.43 -4.17 -7.20
N GLU A 164 10.96 -5.35 -7.60
CA GLU A 164 11.16 -6.58 -6.83
C GLU A 164 12.66 -6.87 -6.66
N GLY A 165 13.07 -7.17 -5.43
CA GLY A 165 14.46 -7.43 -5.06
C GLY A 165 15.22 -6.21 -4.54
N ASP A 166 14.68 -5.00 -4.69
CA ASP A 166 15.32 -3.79 -4.17
C ASP A 166 15.43 -3.81 -2.64
N VAL A 167 16.48 -3.16 -2.15
CA VAL A 167 16.64 -2.85 -0.72
C VAL A 167 16.16 -1.43 -0.49
N VAL A 168 15.09 -1.29 0.29
CA VAL A 168 14.47 -0.01 0.63
C VAL A 168 14.45 0.20 2.14
N TYR A 169 14.30 1.45 2.53
CA TYR A 169 14.24 1.93 3.91
C TYR A 169 12.99 2.77 4.08
N GLU A 170 12.24 2.54 5.15
CA GLU A 170 11.14 3.42 5.54
C GLU A 170 11.72 4.74 6.07
N LEU A 171 11.13 5.87 5.68
CA LEU A 171 11.60 7.19 6.10
C LEU A 171 11.69 7.27 7.63
N GLY A 172 12.92 7.43 8.13
CA GLY A 172 13.20 7.50 9.56
C GLY A 172 13.32 6.13 10.27
N ARG A 173 13.56 5.05 9.53
CA ARG A 173 14.02 3.77 10.08
C ARG A 173 15.28 3.32 9.35
N ASP A 174 16.22 2.78 10.09
CA ASP A 174 17.50 2.25 9.59
C ASP A 174 17.42 0.77 9.17
N ASP A 175 16.27 0.15 9.39
CA ASP A 175 15.98 -1.22 9.02
C ASP A 175 15.89 -1.37 7.49
N ALA A 176 16.84 -2.11 6.91
CA ALA A 176 16.81 -2.50 5.51
C ALA A 176 15.68 -3.53 5.24
N LEU A 177 14.88 -3.27 4.21
CA LEU A 177 13.78 -4.12 3.77
C LEU A 177 13.99 -4.54 2.31
N THR A 178 13.93 -5.84 2.02
CA THR A 178 13.98 -6.36 0.65
C THR A 178 12.57 -6.48 0.09
N VAL A 179 12.29 -5.77 -1.00
CA VAL A 179 11.02 -5.83 -1.73
C VAL A 179 10.84 -7.20 -2.36
N TYR A 180 9.66 -7.81 -2.20
CA TYR A 180 9.33 -9.09 -2.85
C TYR A 180 8.03 -9.03 -3.67
N GLU A 181 7.28 -7.93 -3.60
CA GLU A 181 6.09 -7.72 -4.42
C GLU A 181 5.82 -6.22 -4.55
N VAL A 182 5.54 -5.77 -5.77
CA VAL A 182 5.19 -4.39 -6.11
C VAL A 182 3.78 -4.38 -6.67
N ASN A 183 2.84 -3.78 -5.94
CA ASN A 183 1.49 -3.51 -6.40
C ASN A 183 1.31 -2.01 -6.63
N ALA A 184 0.38 -1.63 -7.51
CA ALA A 184 0.12 -0.22 -7.84
C ALA A 184 -0.25 0.66 -6.62
N GLN A 185 -0.71 0.06 -5.52
CA GLN A 185 -1.08 0.78 -4.29
C GLN A 185 -0.14 0.49 -3.10
N TYR A 186 0.59 -0.62 -3.12
CA TYR A 186 1.26 -1.16 -1.94
C TYR A 186 2.55 -1.89 -2.32
N ILE A 187 3.58 -1.73 -1.49
CA ILE A 187 4.82 -2.48 -1.57
C ILE A 187 4.83 -3.52 -0.46
N HIS A 188 5.22 -4.76 -0.78
CA HIS A 188 5.50 -5.79 0.21
C HIS A 188 7.00 -6.02 0.30
N ALA A 189 7.53 -5.96 1.53
CA ALA A 189 8.95 -6.10 1.78
C ALA A 189 9.21 -6.90 3.06
N LYS A 190 10.42 -7.46 3.18
CA LYS A 190 10.80 -8.31 4.31
C LYS A 190 12.20 -7.99 4.79
N LYS A 191 12.46 -8.22 6.08
CA LYS A 191 13.83 -8.21 6.63
C LYS A 191 14.54 -9.50 6.26
N GLU A 192 15.87 -9.48 6.36
CA GLU A 192 16.70 -10.69 6.27
C GLU A 192 16.28 -11.76 7.30
N SER A 193 15.79 -11.34 8.48
CA SER A 193 15.25 -12.24 9.51
C SER A 193 13.96 -12.96 9.10
N GLY A 194 13.37 -12.63 7.95
CA GLY A 194 12.15 -13.24 7.42
C GLY A 194 10.85 -12.61 7.92
N ALA A 195 10.92 -11.61 8.81
CA ALA A 195 9.74 -10.80 9.13
C ALA A 195 9.26 -10.07 7.87
N ALA A 196 7.95 -10.08 7.63
CA ALA A 196 7.33 -9.50 6.43
C ALA A 196 6.42 -8.33 6.79
N TRP A 197 6.48 -7.29 5.97
CA TRP A 197 5.65 -6.09 6.03
C TRP A 197 4.83 -6.03 4.76
N ASN A 198 3.51 -6.02 4.95
CA ASN A 198 2.55 -5.86 3.87
C ASN A 198 1.98 -4.45 3.92
N ASN A 199 1.56 -3.92 2.76
CA ASN A 199 0.93 -2.62 2.63
C ASN A 199 1.82 -1.42 2.98
N LEU A 200 3.10 -1.43 2.59
CA LEU A 200 3.95 -0.24 2.68
C LEU A 200 3.60 0.75 1.56
N THR A 201 3.50 2.04 1.88
CA THR A 201 3.29 3.09 0.88
C THR A 201 4.64 3.51 0.30
N ALA A 202 4.77 3.49 -1.02
CA ALA A 202 6.04 3.79 -1.69
C ALA A 202 6.57 5.21 -1.43
N GLU A 203 5.69 6.19 -1.23
CA GLU A 203 6.06 7.58 -0.88
C GLU A 203 6.85 7.70 0.44
N TYR A 204 6.86 6.64 1.27
CA TYR A 204 7.62 6.56 2.51
C TYR A 204 8.82 5.62 2.42
N LEU A 205 9.18 5.15 1.23
CA LEU A 205 10.30 4.24 1.01
C LEU A 205 11.38 4.90 0.15
N THR A 206 12.65 4.70 0.50
CA THR A 206 13.80 5.14 -0.30
C THR A 206 14.84 4.03 -0.40
N HIS A 207 15.65 4.04 -1.45
CA HIS A 207 16.76 3.11 -1.66
C HIS A 207 17.99 3.43 -0.81
N THR A 208 18.03 4.62 -0.21
CA THR A 208 19.19 5.09 0.57
C THR A 208 18.91 4.96 2.06
N PRO A 209 19.82 4.37 2.86
CA PRO A 209 19.65 4.32 4.31
C PRO A 209 19.55 5.74 4.89
N PRO A 210 18.82 5.93 5.99
CA PRO A 210 18.77 7.22 6.65
C PRO A 210 20.15 7.62 7.16
N VAL A 211 20.43 8.93 7.13
CA VAL A 211 21.63 9.47 7.75
C VAL A 211 21.37 9.60 9.24
N LEU A 212 22.17 8.94 10.07
CA LEU A 212 21.98 8.93 11.52
C LEU A 212 22.80 10.03 12.21
N ALA A 213 22.19 10.67 13.20
CA ALA A 213 22.84 11.56 14.14
C ALA A 213 23.67 10.75 15.18
N ALA A 214 24.41 11.45 16.03
CA ALA A 214 25.24 10.84 17.08
C ALA A 214 24.45 10.03 18.12
N ASP A 215 23.17 10.37 18.32
CA ASP A 215 22.26 9.65 19.23
C ASP A 215 21.62 8.41 18.57
N GLY A 216 21.99 8.10 17.33
CA GLY A 216 21.48 6.97 16.57
C GLY A 216 20.10 7.19 15.97
N LEU A 217 19.53 8.40 16.10
CA LEU A 217 18.25 8.75 15.48
C LEU A 217 18.49 9.31 14.06
N PRO A 218 17.56 9.05 13.12
CA PRO A 218 17.68 9.50 11.74
C PRO A 218 17.47 11.01 11.63
N LEU A 219 18.34 11.66 10.86
CA LEU A 219 18.24 13.06 10.53
C LEU A 219 17.20 13.32 9.43
N ARG A 220 16.57 14.51 9.45
CA ARG A 220 15.55 14.99 8.52
C ARG A 220 15.74 16.45 8.20
N GLU A 221 15.53 16.82 6.95
CA GLU A 221 15.52 18.23 6.54
C GLU A 221 14.44 19.03 7.29
N GLY A 222 14.80 20.23 7.73
CA GLY A 222 13.96 21.14 8.51
C GLY A 222 13.91 20.86 10.01
N GLU A 223 14.50 19.77 10.49
CA GLU A 223 14.46 19.45 11.92
C GLU A 223 15.49 20.24 12.73
N THR A 224 15.25 20.31 14.05
CA THR A 224 16.13 20.98 15.01
C THR A 224 17.11 20.01 15.63
N VAL A 225 18.39 20.37 15.61
CA VAL A 225 19.51 19.60 16.17
C VAL A 225 20.51 20.52 16.89
N TRP A 226 21.47 19.91 17.59
CA TRP A 226 22.55 20.58 18.30
C TRP A 226 23.87 19.87 18.05
N LEU A 227 24.98 20.60 18.26
CA LEU A 227 26.31 20.00 18.24
C LEU A 227 26.51 19.11 19.46
N THR A 228 27.12 17.94 19.22
CA THR A 228 27.75 17.12 20.25
C THR A 228 28.97 17.82 20.84
N ASP A 229 29.50 17.29 21.93
CA ASP A 229 30.76 17.75 22.54
C ASP A 229 31.94 17.75 21.58
N GLU A 230 31.94 16.84 20.60
CA GLU A 230 32.96 16.81 19.56
C GLU A 230 32.79 17.98 18.59
N GLY A 231 31.61 18.11 17.97
CA GLY A 231 31.34 19.21 17.03
C GLY A 231 31.46 20.58 17.69
N ALA A 232 31.07 20.71 18.95
CA ALA A 232 31.15 21.93 19.73
C ALA A 232 32.60 22.44 19.92
N ARG A 233 33.62 21.57 19.87
CA ARG A 233 35.04 22.00 19.91
C ARG A 233 35.48 22.75 18.67
N HIS A 234 34.76 22.55 17.56
CA HIS A 234 35.01 23.16 16.27
C HIS A 234 34.03 24.32 15.98
N ALA A 235 33.17 24.66 16.94
CA ALA A 235 32.24 25.77 16.82
C ALA A 235 32.98 27.11 16.62
N GLY A 236 32.53 27.90 15.66
CA GLY A 236 33.15 29.17 15.27
C GLY A 236 34.37 29.02 14.35
N ASP A 237 34.83 27.79 14.10
CA ASP A 237 35.98 27.48 13.27
C ASP A 237 35.57 26.93 11.90
N SER A 238 36.50 26.97 10.94
CA SER A 238 36.35 26.28 9.66
C SER A 238 37.68 25.72 9.21
N ASP A 239 37.69 24.43 8.88
CA ASP A 239 38.85 23.79 8.26
C ASP A 239 38.65 23.73 6.73
N THR A 240 38.57 24.89 6.09
CA THR A 240 38.23 25.04 4.66
C THR A 240 39.43 24.96 3.71
N MET A 241 40.60 24.53 4.20
CA MET A 241 41.88 24.60 3.46
C MET A 241 42.07 23.52 2.38
N ALA A 242 41.07 22.68 2.11
CA ALA A 242 41.00 21.84 0.91
C ALA A 242 39.59 21.94 0.31
N GLU A 243 39.43 21.71 -1.01
CA GLU A 243 38.22 21.94 -1.82
C GLU A 243 36.92 21.26 -1.32
N ALA A 244 36.99 20.47 -0.25
CA ALA A 244 35.94 20.27 0.74
C ALA A 244 36.63 19.96 2.09
N GLY A 245 36.64 20.90 3.03
CA GLY A 245 37.12 20.66 4.40
C GLY A 245 36.43 19.47 5.08
N PRO A 246 36.76 19.09 6.31
CA PRO A 246 35.91 18.18 7.07
C PRO A 246 34.63 18.86 7.60
N TYR A 247 34.62 20.20 7.75
CA TYR A 247 33.50 20.99 8.26
C TYR A 247 33.67 22.50 7.98
N ALA A 248 32.59 23.28 8.11
CA ALA A 248 32.65 24.73 8.31
C ALA A 248 31.56 25.16 9.30
N LEU A 249 31.96 25.63 10.47
CA LEU A 249 31.08 26.06 11.57
C LEU A 249 31.33 27.53 11.93
N CYS A 250 31.82 28.34 10.98
CA CYS A 250 32.00 29.78 11.18
C CYS A 250 30.67 30.43 11.58
N GLY A 251 30.70 31.24 12.63
CA GLY A 251 29.51 31.91 13.15
C GLY A 251 28.57 31.02 13.98
N ILE A 252 28.84 29.72 14.08
CA ILE A 252 28.07 28.80 14.93
C ILE A 252 28.68 28.75 16.32
N GLY A 253 27.88 29.07 17.34
CA GLY A 253 28.21 28.85 18.74
C GLY A 253 28.06 27.39 19.16
N ALA A 254 28.86 26.96 20.13
CA ALA A 254 28.86 25.58 20.65
C ALA A 254 27.51 25.10 21.19
N ASN A 255 26.61 26.02 21.55
CA ASN A 255 25.29 25.72 22.11
C ASN A 255 24.14 26.20 21.22
N ASP A 256 24.44 26.64 20.00
CA ASP A 256 23.42 27.17 19.11
C ASP A 256 22.44 26.09 18.70
N ARG A 257 21.19 26.49 18.54
CA ARG A 257 20.15 25.64 17.99
C ARG A 257 20.29 25.66 16.48
N LEU A 258 20.44 24.49 15.86
CA LEU A 258 20.71 24.34 14.44
C LEU A 258 19.53 23.71 13.72
N THR A 259 19.38 24.03 12.44
CA THR A 259 18.34 23.47 11.58
C THR A 259 18.98 22.72 10.41
N VAL A 260 18.61 21.45 10.24
CA VAL A 260 19.11 20.66 9.10
C VAL A 260 18.52 21.24 7.81
N LYS A 261 19.38 21.64 6.88
CA LYS A 261 18.98 22.17 5.57
C LYS A 261 18.96 21.08 4.51
N ALA A 262 20.00 20.27 4.45
CA ALA A 262 20.13 19.19 3.49
C ALA A 262 20.96 18.04 4.07
N LEU A 263 20.57 16.82 3.73
CA LEU A 263 21.30 15.62 4.10
C LEU A 263 22.48 15.35 3.14
N PRO A 264 23.45 14.51 3.55
CA PRO A 264 24.56 14.11 2.69
C PRO A 264 24.09 13.58 1.34
N SER A 265 24.79 13.99 0.29
CA SER A 265 24.50 13.60 -1.09
C SER A 265 25.66 12.81 -1.69
N ARG A 266 25.44 12.22 -2.87
CA ARG A 266 26.52 11.53 -3.62
C ARG A 266 27.74 12.41 -3.89
N PHE A 267 27.56 13.73 -3.96
CA PHE A 267 28.64 14.69 -4.20
C PHE A 267 29.36 15.10 -2.91
N HIS A 268 28.65 15.02 -1.78
CA HIS A 268 29.16 15.36 -0.45
C HIS A 268 28.66 14.33 0.60
N PRO A 269 29.25 13.12 0.63
CA PRO A 269 28.70 11.98 1.37
C PRO A 269 28.80 12.09 2.89
N ASN A 270 29.60 13.04 3.40
CA ASN A 270 29.83 13.24 4.84
C ASN A 270 29.42 14.64 5.32
N ARG A 271 28.53 15.31 4.58
CA ARG A 271 28.19 16.71 4.79
C ARG A 271 26.70 16.85 5.07
N VAL A 272 26.35 17.24 6.29
CA VAL A 272 25.02 17.77 6.61
C VAL A 272 25.10 19.28 6.50
N ASP A 273 24.28 19.87 5.62
CA ASP A 273 24.16 21.32 5.51
C ASP A 273 23.18 21.84 6.56
N LEU A 274 23.53 22.96 7.17
CA LEU A 274 22.71 23.66 8.15
C LEU A 274 22.15 24.95 7.54
N VAL A 275 21.03 25.43 8.07
CA VAL A 275 20.44 26.69 7.63
C VAL A 275 21.29 27.88 8.08
N GLU A 276 21.85 27.78 9.28
CA GLU A 276 22.59 28.85 9.95
C GLU A 276 23.94 29.10 9.27
N GLU A 277 24.15 30.32 8.79
CA GLU A 277 25.42 30.83 8.23
C GLU A 277 26.05 29.97 7.10
N GLY A 278 25.27 29.12 6.45
CA GLY A 278 25.78 28.16 5.46
C GLY A 278 26.74 27.13 6.06
N ALA A 279 26.64 26.91 7.37
CA ALA A 279 27.46 25.97 8.11
C ALA A 279 27.16 24.53 7.71
N TRP A 280 28.14 23.65 7.89
CA TRP A 280 28.00 22.24 7.62
C TRP A 280 29.00 21.41 8.42
N CYS A 281 28.63 20.18 8.74
CA CYS A 281 29.46 19.25 9.51
C CYS A 281 29.04 17.79 9.25
N PRO A 282 29.83 16.81 9.74
CA PRO A 282 29.43 15.41 9.73
C PRO A 282 28.17 15.16 10.58
N ALA A 283 27.31 14.23 10.16
CA ALA A 283 26.11 13.86 10.90
C ALA A 283 26.41 13.34 12.32
N SER A 284 27.56 12.68 12.49
CA SER A 284 28.05 12.20 13.79
C SER A 284 28.37 13.32 14.79
N TRP A 285 28.38 14.58 14.36
CA TRP A 285 28.54 15.73 15.24
C TRP A 285 27.21 16.33 15.69
N LEU A 286 26.08 15.85 15.18
CA LEU A 286 24.74 16.35 15.49
C LEU A 286 24.00 15.41 16.43
N THR A 287 23.12 15.97 17.27
CA THR A 287 22.20 15.22 18.13
C THR A 287 20.89 15.98 18.30
N HIS A 288 19.82 15.27 18.58
CA HIS A 288 18.50 15.79 18.96
C HIS A 288 18.43 16.20 20.43
N THR A 289 19.48 15.94 21.22
CA THR A 289 19.54 16.33 22.61
C THR A 289 20.19 17.70 22.73
N PRO A 290 19.51 18.73 23.27
CA PRO A 290 20.14 20.02 23.49
C PRO A 290 21.38 19.89 24.40
N PRO A 291 22.35 20.80 24.32
CA PRO A 291 23.45 20.87 25.27
C PRO A 291 22.92 21.21 26.66
N ASP A 292 23.67 20.80 27.68
CA ASP A 292 23.32 21.10 29.06
C ASP A 292 23.41 22.60 29.36
N SER A 293 22.49 23.05 30.21
CA SER A 293 22.46 24.40 30.77
C SER A 293 22.25 24.32 32.27
N GLN A 294 22.66 25.36 33.00
CA GLN A 294 22.45 25.41 34.44
C GLN A 294 20.96 25.27 34.80
N GLU A 295 20.09 25.86 34.00
CA GLU A 295 18.63 25.76 34.17
C GLU A 295 18.12 24.33 33.99
N ARG A 296 18.61 23.59 32.98
CA ARG A 296 18.26 22.17 32.79
C ARG A 296 18.76 21.30 33.93
N ILE A 297 20.02 21.49 34.35
CA ILE A 297 20.57 20.73 35.48
C ILE A 297 19.76 21.01 36.75
N ASN A 298 19.46 22.27 37.06
CA ASN A 298 18.65 22.64 38.22
C ASN A 298 17.23 22.05 38.15
N THR A 299 16.62 22.04 36.96
CA THR A 299 15.32 21.41 36.72
C THR A 299 15.39 19.90 36.95
N ASP A 300 16.48 19.25 36.56
CA ASP A 300 16.65 17.82 36.70
C ASP A 300 17.01 17.39 38.14
N VAL A 301 17.66 18.26 38.92
CA VAL A 301 17.95 18.02 40.35
C VAL A 301 16.65 17.70 41.10
N VAL A 302 15.56 18.42 40.81
CA VAL A 302 14.29 18.27 41.54
C VAL A 302 13.40 17.12 41.03
N LYS A 303 13.71 16.53 39.87
CA LYS A 303 12.98 15.37 39.34
C LYS A 303 13.09 14.16 40.26
N THR A 304 12.07 13.31 40.32
CA THR A 304 12.26 11.99 40.96
C THR A 304 13.21 11.13 40.11
N VAL A 305 13.76 10.06 40.67
CA VAL A 305 14.59 9.11 39.91
C VAL A 305 13.82 8.49 38.74
N ALA A 306 12.53 8.21 38.95
CA ALA A 306 11.66 7.70 37.90
C ALA A 306 11.42 8.73 36.79
N ASP A 307 11.24 10.02 37.12
CA ASP A 307 11.09 11.07 36.10
C ASP A 307 12.41 11.37 35.37
N TYR A 308 13.55 11.24 36.06
CA TYR A 308 14.85 11.53 35.50
C TYR A 308 15.30 10.45 34.50
N TRP A 309 15.19 9.18 34.90
CA TRP A 309 15.62 8.04 34.09
C TRP A 309 14.48 7.37 33.31
N GLY A 310 13.23 7.73 33.55
CA GLY A 310 12.08 7.01 33.00
C GLY A 310 11.85 5.61 33.61
N CYS A 311 12.49 5.26 34.73
CA CYS A 311 12.35 3.94 35.36
C CYS A 311 11.02 3.78 36.16
N TYR A 312 9.86 4.10 35.58
CA TYR A 312 8.58 3.97 36.29
C TYR A 312 8.19 2.51 36.48
N GLY A 313 7.97 2.11 37.75
CA GLY A 313 7.46 0.77 38.08
C GLY A 313 8.45 -0.38 37.87
N VAL A 314 9.72 -0.08 37.61
CA VAL A 314 10.78 -1.07 37.41
C VAL A 314 11.93 -0.85 38.40
N CYS A 315 12.65 -1.91 38.76
CA CYS A 315 13.85 -1.78 39.57
C CYS A 315 15.00 -1.18 38.73
N CYS A 316 16.03 -0.67 39.40
CA CYS A 316 17.16 -0.04 38.70
C CYS A 316 17.91 -1.01 37.77
N GLU A 317 17.92 -2.30 38.13
CA GLU A 317 18.49 -3.36 37.30
C GLU A 317 17.79 -3.48 35.95
N ASP A 318 16.50 -3.14 35.87
CA ASP A 318 15.64 -3.19 34.69
C ASP A 318 15.29 -1.79 34.16
N CYS A 319 16.05 -0.76 34.53
CA CYS A 319 15.78 0.57 34.05
C CYS A 319 15.89 0.65 32.50
N PRO A 320 14.93 1.29 31.82
CA PRO A 320 14.94 1.44 30.37
C PRO A 320 15.99 2.44 29.86
N ALA A 321 16.43 3.38 30.70
CA ALA A 321 17.45 4.34 30.33
C ALA A 321 18.78 3.67 29.98
N LYS A 322 19.45 4.22 28.97
CA LYS A 322 20.81 3.88 28.59
C LYS A 322 21.64 5.15 28.45
N ILE A 323 22.87 5.11 28.94
CA ILE A 323 23.89 6.15 28.81
C ILE A 323 25.09 5.47 28.17
N ASP A 324 25.50 5.94 26.99
CA ASP A 324 26.57 5.31 26.20
C ASP A 324 26.32 3.80 25.95
N GLY A 325 25.03 3.40 25.83
CA GLY A 325 24.62 2.01 25.66
C GLY A 325 24.49 1.18 26.95
N GLU A 326 24.91 1.71 28.11
CA GLU A 326 24.88 1.01 29.40
C GLU A 326 23.76 1.49 30.33
N LYS A 327 23.31 0.62 31.24
CA LYS A 327 22.33 1.02 32.29
C LYS A 327 22.98 1.96 33.30
N PRO A 328 22.24 2.93 33.90
CA PRO A 328 22.82 3.96 34.77
C PRO A 328 23.67 3.42 35.93
N TYR A 329 23.21 2.36 36.60
CA TYR A 329 23.92 1.78 37.75
C TYR A 329 25.23 1.08 37.34
N VAL A 330 25.27 0.49 36.14
CA VAL A 330 26.46 -0.13 35.55
C VAL A 330 27.46 0.96 35.18
N ARG A 331 27.00 1.95 34.41
CA ARG A 331 27.81 3.06 33.89
C ARG A 331 28.53 3.85 34.97
N TYR A 332 27.89 4.02 36.12
CA TYR A 332 28.44 4.75 37.26
C TYR A 332 28.97 3.84 38.38
N SER A 333 28.91 2.52 38.20
CA SER A 333 29.37 1.53 39.18
C SER A 333 28.77 1.75 40.58
N VAL A 334 27.44 1.90 40.64
CA VAL A 334 26.68 2.13 41.87
C VAL A 334 25.53 1.14 42.01
N ASN A 335 24.97 1.00 43.21
CA ASN A 335 24.01 -0.04 43.53
C ASN A 335 22.54 0.35 43.26
N ASN A 336 22.25 1.62 42.94
CA ASN A 336 20.89 2.08 42.67
C ASN A 336 20.87 3.35 41.79
N CYS A 337 19.68 3.66 41.28
CA CYS A 337 19.48 4.73 40.31
C CYS A 337 19.46 6.12 40.97
N ASP A 338 19.25 6.21 42.29
CA ASP A 338 19.41 7.44 43.07
C ASP A 338 20.87 7.91 43.09
N CYS A 339 21.80 7.01 43.44
CA CYS A 339 23.23 7.28 43.40
C CYS A 339 23.69 7.57 41.97
N ALA A 340 23.17 6.83 40.98
CA ALA A 340 23.49 7.06 39.58
C ALA A 340 23.05 8.47 39.13
N LYS A 341 21.83 8.90 39.53
CA LYS A 341 21.32 10.24 39.22
C LYS A 341 22.22 11.33 39.80
N ALA A 342 22.61 11.20 41.07
CA ALA A 342 23.46 12.20 41.72
C ALA A 342 24.82 12.32 41.04
N ILE A 343 25.44 11.19 40.67
CA ILE A 343 26.73 11.18 39.96
C ILE A 343 26.59 11.75 38.55
N ASP A 344 25.52 11.42 37.83
CA ASP A 344 25.27 11.94 36.49
C ASP A 344 25.05 13.46 36.49
N LEU A 345 24.26 13.99 37.45
CA LEU A 345 24.09 15.44 37.60
C LEU A 345 25.41 16.15 37.93
N LEU A 346 26.24 15.57 38.78
CA LEU A 346 27.58 16.10 39.08
C LEU A 346 28.50 16.06 37.86
N ARG A 347 28.43 15.00 37.05
CA ARG A 347 29.15 14.89 35.78
C ARG A 347 28.72 16.02 34.84
N ARG A 348 27.42 16.16 34.60
CA ARG A 348 26.84 17.22 33.75
C ARG A 348 27.24 18.62 34.21
N GLN A 349 27.24 18.86 35.52
CA GLN A 349 27.70 20.13 36.10
C GLN A 349 29.19 20.37 35.82
N ARG A 350 30.06 19.38 36.06
CA ARG A 350 31.50 19.52 35.78
C ARG A 350 31.79 19.76 34.30
N GLU A 351 31.05 19.10 33.42
CA GLU A 351 31.18 19.31 31.98
C GLU A 351 30.75 20.72 31.58
N LEU A 352 29.65 21.22 32.16
CA LEU A 352 29.20 22.59 31.96
C LEU A 352 30.24 23.59 32.50
N ASP A 353 30.76 23.39 33.71
CA ASP A 353 31.77 24.25 34.34
C ASP A 353 33.05 24.32 33.48
N LYS A 354 33.51 23.16 32.98
CA LYS A 354 34.66 23.06 32.08
C LYS A 354 34.45 23.82 30.76
N ARG A 355 33.24 23.81 30.20
CA ARG A 355 32.90 24.57 28.98
C ARG A 355 32.83 26.08 29.24
N MET A 356 32.37 26.48 30.42
CA MET A 356 32.27 27.89 30.80
C MET A 356 33.60 28.51 31.27
N GLY A 357 34.70 27.75 31.23
CA GLY A 357 36.04 28.22 31.61
C GLY A 357 36.27 28.28 33.13
N GLY A 358 35.51 27.51 33.91
CA GLY A 358 35.78 27.32 35.34
C GLY A 358 36.95 26.34 35.54
N GLU A 359 37.95 26.76 36.33
CA GLU A 359 39.08 25.91 36.79
C GLU A 359 38.63 24.69 37.61
#